data_AF-A0A9X4NVW5-F1
#
_entry.id   AF-A0A9X4NVW5-F1
#
_cell.length_a   1.000
_cell.length_b   1.000
_cell.length_c   1.000
_cell.angle_alpha   90.00
_cell.angle_beta   90.00
_cell.angle_gamma   90.00
#
_symmetry.space_group_name_H-M   'P 1'
#
loop_
_entity.id
_entity.type
_entity.pdbx_description
1 polymer ?
#
loop_
_entity_poly.entity_id
_entity_poly.type
_entity_poly.pdbx_seq_one_letter_code
_entity_poly.pdbx_strand_id
1 'polypeptide(L)'
;MWVQRWMWIAWPAFLVAAVLEMIVFAMVDPSDLHWFGQPLDMSRQAVYTMAFFVFWMVTMVSSSLTALLSMSPFEVNRCPVPLDERPRDCARNGPCS
;
A
#
# COMPACT_ATOMS: atom_id res chain seq x y z
N MET A 1 3.05 -7.04 16.41
CA MET A 1 3.83 -7.26 15.17
C MET A 1 3.10 -6.75 13.92
N TRP A 2 1.82 -7.09 13.72
CA TRP A 2 1.04 -6.63 12.54
C TRP A 2 0.94 -5.10 12.41
N VAL A 3 0.54 -4.39 13.47
CA VAL A 3 0.42 -2.92 13.47
C VAL A 3 1.72 -2.21 13.06
N GLN A 4 2.87 -2.79 13.44
CA GLN A 4 4.18 -2.25 13.09
C GLN A 4 4.44 -2.38 11.58
N ARG A 5 4.14 -3.54 10.96
CA ARG A 5 4.23 -3.70 9.49
C ARG A 5 3.29 -2.74 8.75
N TRP A 6 2.06 -2.56 9.24
CA TRP A 6 1.10 -1.62 8.63
C TRP A 6 1.58 -0.17 8.71
N MET A 7 2.19 0.25 9.82
CA MET A 7 2.73 1.61 9.98
C MET A 7 3.85 1.91 8.97
N TRP A 8 4.69 0.92 8.66
CA TRP A 8 5.78 1.06 7.70
C TRP A 8 5.30 1.20 6.25
N ILE A 9 4.06 0.81 5.96
CA ILE A 9 3.44 0.95 4.65
C ILE A 9 2.60 2.24 4.59
N ALA A 10 1.79 2.49 5.62
CA ALA A 10 0.88 3.63 5.68
C ALA A 10 1.62 4.97 5.73
N TRP A 11 2.77 5.04 6.43
CA TRP A 11 3.50 6.29 6.63
C TRP A 11 4.20 6.82 5.36
N PRO A 12 4.95 6.00 4.60
CA PRO A 12 5.49 6.43 3.30
C PRO A 12 4.37 6.71 2.29
N ALA A 13 3.31 5.88 2.29
CA ALA A 13 2.16 6.08 1.41
C ALA A 13 1.49 7.45 1.63
N PHE A 14 1.39 7.90 2.89
CA PHE A 14 0.87 9.21 3.26
C PHE A 14 1.69 10.35 2.67
N LEU A 15 3.02 10.27 2.78
CA LEU A 15 3.94 11.27 2.22
C LEU A 15 3.85 11.34 0.70
N VAL A 16 3.82 10.19 0.01
CA VAL A 16 3.70 10.15 -1.45
C VAL A 16 2.34 10.69 -1.90
N ALA A 17 1.26 10.39 -1.17
CA ALA A 17 -0.07 10.92 -1.46
C ALA A 17 -0.14 12.44 -1.33
N ALA A 18 0.47 13.01 -0.28
CA ALA A 18 0.54 14.46 -0.12
C ALA A 18 1.32 15.14 -1.26
N VAL A 19 2.42 14.54 -1.71
CA VAL A 19 3.19 15.06 -2.86
C VAL A 19 2.39 14.96 -4.16
N LEU A 20 1.70 13.83 -4.39
CA LEU A 20 0.84 13.66 -5.56
C LEU A 20 -0.31 14.67 -5.57
N GLU A 21 -0.96 14.88 -4.42
CA GLU A 21 -2.01 15.87 -4.26
C GLU A 21 -1.52 17.27 -4.67
N MET A 22 -0.37 17.69 -4.14
CA MET A 22 0.24 18.99 -4.46
C MET A 22 0.56 19.12 -5.96
N ILE A 23 1.10 18.07 -6.59
CA ILE A 23 1.44 18.09 -8.02
C ILE A 23 0.18 18.14 -8.88
N VAL A 24 -0.80 17.26 -8.61
CA VAL A 24 -2.01 17.15 -9.40
C VAL A 24 -2.82 18.44 -9.33
N PHE A 25 -3.01 19.01 -8.13
CA PHE A 25 -3.77 20.26 -8.00
C PHE A 25 -2.99 21.52 -8.36
N ALA A 26 -1.66 21.46 -8.44
CA ALA A 26 -0.89 22.51 -9.09
C ALA A 26 -1.14 22.55 -10.61
N MET A 27 -1.48 21.41 -11.22
CA MET A 27 -1.77 21.30 -12.66
C MET A 27 -3.26 21.34 -13.00
N VAL A 28 -4.13 20.91 -12.08
CA VAL A 28 -5.57 20.78 -12.26
C VAL A 28 -6.28 21.67 -11.24
N ASP A 29 -7.01 22.68 -11.72
CA ASP A 29 -7.75 23.57 -10.83
C ASP A 29 -8.98 22.82 -10.25
N PRO A 30 -9.09 22.66 -8.92
CA PRO A 30 -10.24 21.99 -8.31
C PRO A 30 -11.56 22.72 -8.59
N SER A 31 -11.50 24.00 -8.98
CA SER A 31 -12.66 24.81 -9.40
C SER A 31 -13.31 24.32 -10.69
N ASP A 32 -12.55 23.60 -11.52
CA ASP A 32 -12.99 23.15 -12.85
C ASP A 32 -13.56 21.72 -12.82
N LEU A 33 -13.55 21.07 -11.65
CA LEU A 33 -14.23 19.79 -11.44
C LEU A 33 -15.74 20.01 -11.41
N HIS A 34 -16.41 19.61 -12.48
CA HIS A 34 -17.86 19.58 -12.58
C HIS A 34 -18.36 18.15 -12.33
N TRP A 35 -19.19 17.93 -11.32
CA TRP A 35 -19.76 16.62 -11.02
C TRP A 35 -21.17 16.55 -11.61
N PHE A 36 -21.38 15.63 -12.56
CA PHE A 36 -22.68 15.44 -13.23
C PHE A 36 -23.28 16.70 -13.87
N GLY A 37 -22.45 17.62 -14.38
CA GLY A 37 -22.93 18.81 -15.09
C GLY A 37 -23.54 19.89 -14.18
N GLN A 38 -23.33 19.81 -12.87
CA GLN A 38 -23.57 20.90 -11.93
C GLN A 38 -22.24 21.35 -11.33
N PRO A 39 -22.05 22.67 -11.08
CA PRO A 39 -20.92 23.13 -10.31
C PRO A 39 -20.96 22.39 -8.97
N LEU A 40 -19.87 21.70 -8.63
CA LEU A 40 -19.74 21.07 -7.33
C LEU A 40 -19.83 22.16 -6.27
N ASP A 41 -20.96 22.24 -5.56
CA ASP A 41 -21.08 23.03 -4.32
C ASP A 41 -20.31 22.38 -3.14
N MET A 42 -19.40 21.47 -3.49
CA MET A 42 -18.45 20.90 -2.56
C MET A 42 -17.33 21.93 -2.39
N SER A 43 -17.09 22.36 -1.16
CA SER A 43 -16.01 23.32 -0.88
C SER A 43 -14.67 22.80 -1.40
N ARG A 44 -13.79 23.70 -1.86
CA ARG A 44 -12.45 23.34 -2.33
C ARG A 44 -11.73 22.41 -1.36
N GLN A 45 -11.91 22.65 -0.06
CA GLN A 45 -11.34 21.85 1.02
C GLN A 45 -11.79 20.37 0.98
N ALA A 46 -13.05 20.10 0.65
CA ALA A 46 -13.57 18.74 0.56
C ALA A 46 -13.04 18.00 -0.68
N VAL A 47 -12.76 18.72 -1.78
CA VAL A 47 -12.11 18.13 -2.97
C VAL A 47 -10.68 17.72 -2.64
N TYR A 48 -9.90 18.59 -1.97
CA TYR A 48 -8.55 18.29 -1.50
C TYR A 48 -8.52 17.06 -0.60
N THR A 49 -9.33 17.04 0.47
CA THR A 49 -9.35 15.91 1.40
C THR A 49 -9.76 14.61 0.71
N MET A 50 -10.77 14.62 -0.16
CA MET A 50 -11.18 13.44 -0.90
C MET A 50 -10.05 12.90 -1.78
N ALA A 51 -9.40 13.76 -2.55
CA ALA A 51 -8.30 13.38 -3.42
C ALA A 51 -7.10 12.86 -2.62
N PHE A 52 -6.77 13.50 -1.50
CA PHE A 52 -5.76 13.01 -0.56
C PHE A 52 -6.04 11.56 -0.12
N PHE A 53 -7.27 11.27 0.34
CA PHE A 53 -7.64 9.92 0.76
C PHE A 53 -7.59 8.91 -0.38
N VAL A 54 -8.01 9.29 -1.59
CA VAL A 54 -7.93 8.43 -2.77
C VAL A 54 -6.46 8.11 -3.10
N PHE A 55 -5.60 9.12 -3.21
CA PHE A 55 -4.18 8.91 -3.48
C PHE A 55 -3.51 8.09 -2.39
N TRP A 56 -3.84 8.35 -1.12
CA TRP A 56 -3.30 7.61 0.02
C TRP A 56 -3.72 6.14 0.01
N MET A 57 -4.99 5.83 -0.27
CA MET A 57 -5.43 4.44 -0.37
C MET A 57 -4.77 3.72 -1.55
N VAL A 58 -4.66 4.36 -2.71
CA VAL A 58 -4.01 3.77 -3.90
C VAL A 58 -2.52 3.48 -3.64
N THR A 59 -1.79 4.43 -3.05
CA THR A 59 -0.37 4.24 -2.71
C THR A 59 -0.17 3.19 -1.62
N MET A 60 -1.07 3.12 -0.63
CA MET A 60 -1.06 2.11 0.41
C MET A 60 -1.33 0.71 -0.17
N VAL A 61 -2.29 0.56 -1.07
CA VAL A 61 -2.59 -0.73 -1.74
C VAL A 61 -1.42 -1.16 -2.60
N SER A 62 -0.84 -0.26 -3.40
CA SER A 62 0.34 -0.56 -4.24
C SER A 62 1.54 -1.02 -3.41
N SER A 63 1.82 -0.32 -2.31
CA SER A 63 2.91 -0.67 -1.38
C SER A 63 2.63 -1.98 -0.64
N SER A 64 1.37 -2.23 -0.24
CA SER A 64 0.97 -3.49 0.40
C SER A 64 1.11 -4.68 -0.55
N LEU A 65 0.72 -4.51 -1.81
CA LEU A 65 0.89 -5.53 -2.84
C LEU A 65 2.37 -5.81 -3.09
N THR A 66 3.20 -4.76 -3.17
CA THR A 66 4.65 -4.89 -3.29
C THR A 66 5.24 -5.62 -2.08
N ALA A 67 4.79 -5.30 -0.87
CA ALA A 67 5.21 -5.99 0.35
C ALA A 67 4.83 -7.48 0.31
N LEU A 68 3.61 -7.81 -0.12
CA LEU A 68 3.15 -9.19 -0.31
C LEU A 68 3.99 -9.95 -1.35
N LEU A 69 4.31 -9.33 -2.48
CA LEU A 69 5.15 -9.93 -3.52
C LEU A 69 6.61 -10.08 -3.07
N SER A 70 7.09 -9.18 -2.21
CA SER A 70 8.45 -9.22 -1.66
C SER A 70 8.62 -10.23 -0.53
N MET A 71 7.53 -10.81 0.00
CA MET A 71 7.63 -11.85 1.02
C MET A 71 8.29 -13.09 0.42
N SER A 72 9.44 -13.46 0.98
CA SER A 72 10.19 -14.59 0.48
C SER A 72 9.41 -15.90 0.67
N PRO A 73 9.49 -16.85 -0.28
CA PRO A 73 8.87 -18.16 -0.15
C PRO A 73 9.39 -18.95 1.05
N PHE A 74 10.58 -18.63 1.57
CA PHE A 74 11.14 -19.23 2.78
C PHE A 74 10.47 -18.75 4.08
N GLU A 75 9.90 -17.55 4.11
CA GLU A 75 9.12 -17.04 5.24
C GLU A 75 7.69 -17.60 5.20
N VAL A 76 7.10 -17.69 3.99
CA VAL A 76 5.74 -18.22 3.79
C VAL A 76 5.67 -19.74 3.97
N ASN A 77 6.64 -20.49 3.42
CA ASN A 77 6.68 -21.96 3.49
C ASN A 77 7.52 -22.47 4.67
N ARG A 78 7.77 -21.65 5.70
CA ARG A 78 8.59 -22.09 6.84
C ARG A 78 7.86 -23.19 7.60
N CYS A 79 8.46 -24.38 7.69
CA CYS A 79 7.90 -25.45 8.50
C CYS A 79 7.85 -25.01 9.97
N PRO A 80 6.66 -25.01 10.61
CA PRO A 80 6.47 -24.55 11.98
C PRO A 80 6.97 -25.55 13.05
N VAL A 81 7.66 -26.60 12.63
CA VAL A 81 8.05 -27.74 13.48
C VAL A 81 9.47 -27.53 14.04
N PRO A 82 9.70 -27.82 15.35
CA PRO A 82 11.04 -27.87 15.95
C PRO A 82 12.02 -28.74 15.15
N LEU A 83 13.32 -28.43 15.24
CA LEU A 83 14.36 -29.05 14.39
C LEU A 83 14.45 -30.58 14.54
N ASP A 84 14.13 -31.08 15.73
CA ASP A 84 14.15 -32.49 16.13
C ASP A 84 12.95 -33.30 15.64
N GLU A 85 11.81 -32.65 15.37
CA GLU A 85 10.58 -33.30 14.91
C GLU A 85 10.29 -33.06 13.42
N ARG A 86 11.21 -32.42 12.68
CA ARG A 86 10.98 -32.03 11.27
C ARG A 86 10.85 -33.28 10.37
N PRO A 87 9.70 -33.49 9.69
CA PRO A 87 9.54 -34.59 8.74
C PRO A 87 10.54 -34.50 7.57
N ARG A 88 11.04 -35.64 7.09
CA ARG A 88 12.04 -35.70 6.00
C ARG A 88 11.57 -35.01 4.71
N ASP A 89 10.26 -34.94 4.47
CA ASP A 89 9.68 -34.28 3.31
C ASP A 89 9.79 -32.74 3.35
N CYS A 90 9.91 -32.13 4.54
CA CYS A 90 10.11 -30.68 4.67
C CYS A 90 11.52 -30.23 4.23
N ALA A 91 12.50 -31.14 4.21
CA ALA A 91 13.87 -30.85 3.77
C ALA A 91 14.03 -30.83 2.23
N ARG A 92 12.96 -31.12 1.47
CA ARG A 92 13.07 -31.47 0.04
C ARG A 92 12.79 -30.28 -0.88
N ASN A 93 13.58 -29.21 -0.76
CA ASN A 93 13.68 -28.14 -1.77
C ASN A 93 15.15 -27.86 -2.15
N GLY A 94 15.75 -28.74 -2.97
CA GLY A 94 16.93 -28.46 -3.84
C GLY A 94 18.30 -28.24 -3.17
N PRO A 95 19.43 -28.48 -3.87
CA PRO A 95 20.70 -28.82 -3.24
C PRO A 95 21.50 -27.59 -2.78
N CYS A 96 22.06 -27.66 -1.57
CA CYS A 96 23.22 -26.86 -1.22
C CYS A 96 24.46 -27.59 -1.79
N SER A 97 25.13 -26.97 -2.76
CA SER A 97 26.53 -27.26 -3.09
C SER A 97 27.45 -26.87 -1.94
#